data_AF-A0A1F2XU79-F1
#
_entry.id   AF-A0A1F2XU79-F1
#
_cell.length_a   1.000
_cell.length_b   1.000
_cell.length_c   1.000
_cell.angle_alpha   90.00
_cell.angle_beta   90.00
_cell.angle_gamma   90.00
#
_symmetry.space_group_name_H-M   'P 1'
#
loop_
_entity.id
_entity.type
_entity.pdbx_description
1 polymer ?
#
loop_
_entity_poly.entity_id
_entity_poly.type
_entity_poly.pdbx_seq_one_letter_code
_entity_poly.pdbx_strand_id
1 'polypeptide(L)'
;MWDTRCDKVAAIAQVPALRDRLRVCWEGADKSKNCGECEKCRRTYLNFLATGSEPGEFLKGIDRSRLAQINPRNVSQRNFLRDIIKTAQANGIREPWVEELRRNLQPVPKRKGFAPRVKGALAQVRRIFPS
;
A
#
# COMPACT_ATOMS: atom_id res chain seq x y z
N MET A 1 -17.06 -7.89 16.95
CA MET A 1 -15.71 -8.40 16.61
C MET A 1 -15.26 -7.63 15.37
N TRP A 2 -14.09 -7.00 15.38
CA TRP A 2 -13.58 -6.27 14.21
C TRP A 2 -12.47 -7.10 13.57
N ASP A 3 -12.75 -7.71 12.43
CA ASP A 3 -11.84 -8.67 11.78
C ASP A 3 -10.89 -7.98 10.80
N THR A 4 -11.26 -6.81 10.27
CA THR A 4 -10.45 -6.06 9.29
C THR A 4 -10.14 -4.63 9.73
N ARG A 5 -9.22 -3.97 9.01
CA ARG A 5 -8.95 -2.53 9.21
C ARG A 5 -10.09 -1.65 8.74
N CYS A 6 -10.85 -2.10 7.74
CA CYS A 6 -12.07 -1.46 7.26
C CYS A 6 -13.15 -1.47 8.36
N ASP A 7 -13.35 -2.59 9.06
CA ASP A 7 -14.35 -2.67 10.14
C ASP A 7 -14.05 -1.68 11.26
N LYS A 8 -12.77 -1.52 11.60
CA LYS A 8 -12.32 -0.57 12.62
C LYS A 8 -12.61 0.87 12.21
N VAL A 9 -12.31 1.25 10.96
CA VAL A 9 -12.61 2.63 10.51
C VAL A 9 -14.10 2.85 10.32
N ALA A 10 -14.89 1.84 9.92
CA ALA A 10 -16.34 1.94 9.87
C ALA A 10 -16.93 2.23 11.25
N ALA A 11 -16.44 1.55 12.29
CA ALA A 11 -16.83 1.83 13.67
C ALA A 11 -16.39 3.25 14.13
N ILE A 12 -15.16 3.66 13.79
CA ILE A 12 -14.67 5.03 14.09
C ILE A 12 -15.51 6.09 13.37
N ALA A 13 -15.95 5.82 12.13
CA ALA A 13 -16.75 6.75 11.34
C ALA A 13 -18.08 7.12 12.01
N GLN A 14 -18.64 6.20 12.82
CA GLN A 14 -19.87 6.43 13.57
C GLN A 14 -19.69 7.33 14.79
N VAL A 15 -18.45 7.68 15.17
CA VAL A 15 -18.16 8.52 16.34
C VAL A 15 -17.39 9.76 15.87
N PRO A 16 -18.09 10.87 15.54
CA PRO A 16 -17.45 12.07 14.98
C PRO A 16 -16.27 12.59 15.80
N ALA A 17 -16.40 12.60 17.13
CA ALA A 17 -15.33 13.06 18.03
C ALA A 17 -14.03 12.27 17.91
N LEU A 18 -14.11 10.96 17.60
CA LEU A 18 -12.96 10.09 17.34
C LEU A 18 -12.49 10.22 15.90
N ARG A 19 -13.42 10.18 14.94
CA ARG A 19 -13.14 10.31 13.50
C ARG A 19 -12.35 11.59 13.19
N ASP A 20 -12.76 12.71 13.77
CA ASP A 20 -12.20 14.03 13.47
C ASP A 20 -10.87 14.29 14.19
N ARG A 21 -10.48 13.44 15.15
CA ARG A 21 -9.20 13.50 15.88
C ARG A 21 -8.27 12.32 15.58
N LEU A 22 -8.60 11.49 14.59
CA LEU A 22 -7.88 10.27 14.31
C LEU A 22 -6.48 10.56 13.75
N ARG A 23 -5.46 10.34 14.59
CA ARG A 23 -4.05 10.36 14.19
C ARG A 23 -3.52 8.95 13.96
N VAL A 24 -3.00 8.69 12.76
CA VAL A 24 -2.43 7.39 12.36
C VAL A 24 -0.98 7.47 11.93
N CYS A 25 -0.50 8.66 11.60
CA CYS A 25 0.85 8.83 11.07
C CYS A 25 1.93 8.59 12.14
N TRP A 26 2.99 7.87 11.75
CA TRP A 26 4.23 7.77 12.51
C TRP A 26 5.45 8.29 11.75
N GLU A 27 5.37 8.43 10.42
CA GLU A 27 6.48 8.81 9.53
C GLU A 27 6.73 10.32 9.47
N GLY A 28 5.69 11.15 9.59
CA GLY A 28 5.80 12.61 9.45
C GLY A 28 6.72 13.27 10.46
N ALA A 29 7.32 14.41 10.08
CA ALA A 29 8.18 15.21 10.97
C ALA A 29 7.37 15.79 12.15
N ASP A 30 6.21 16.38 11.87
CA ASP A 30 5.27 16.85 12.88
C ASP A 30 4.44 15.66 13.43
N LYS A 31 4.74 15.23 14.66
CA LYS A 31 4.07 14.11 15.31
C LYS A 31 2.65 14.42 15.79
N SER A 32 2.22 15.68 15.75
CA SER A 32 0.86 16.10 16.10
C SER A 32 -0.14 15.94 14.95
N LYS A 33 0.33 15.67 13.71
CA LYS A 33 -0.50 15.64 12.50
C LYS A 33 -0.37 14.34 11.72
N ASN A 34 -1.30 14.12 10.78
CA ASN A 34 -1.12 13.13 9.73
C ASN A 34 -0.34 13.76 8.56
N CYS A 35 0.79 13.18 8.16
CA CYS A 35 1.59 13.76 7.07
C CYS A 35 0.92 13.71 5.69
N GLY A 36 -0.12 12.88 5.53
CA GLY A 36 -0.87 12.71 4.28
C GLY A 36 -0.14 11.97 3.15
N GLU A 37 1.17 11.87 3.22
CA GLU A 37 1.97 11.30 2.13
C GLU A 37 2.43 9.86 2.36
N CYS A 38 2.50 9.43 3.63
CA CYS A 38 2.98 8.09 3.93
C CYS A 38 1.92 7.01 3.65
N GLU A 39 2.39 5.76 3.50
CA GLU A 39 1.54 4.59 3.27
C GLU A 39 0.39 4.51 4.28
N LYS A 40 0.66 4.82 5.55
CA LYS A 40 -0.34 4.72 6.61
C LYS A 40 -1.49 5.70 6.44
N CYS A 41 -1.15 6.95 6.13
CA CYS A 41 -2.12 8.03 6.00
C CYS A 41 -3.05 7.71 4.84
N ARG A 42 -2.46 7.42 3.67
CA ARG A 42 -3.22 7.10 2.45
C ARG A 42 -4.02 5.82 2.60
N ARG A 43 -3.44 4.75 3.15
CA ARG A 43 -4.16 3.50 3.42
C ARG A 43 -5.34 3.71 4.36
N THR A 44 -5.18 4.51 5.42
CA THR A 44 -6.27 4.78 6.36
C THR A 44 -7.40 5.54 5.68
N TYR A 45 -7.08 6.56 4.88
CA TYR A 45 -8.05 7.29 4.07
C TYR A 45 -8.84 6.33 3.15
N LEU A 46 -8.12 5.46 2.43
CA LEU A 46 -8.72 4.47 1.55
C LEU A 46 -9.61 3.45 2.29
N ASN A 47 -9.29 3.08 3.54
CA ASN A 47 -10.20 2.25 4.34
C ASN A 47 -11.55 2.95 4.56
N PHE A 48 -11.57 4.26 4.85
CA PHE A 48 -12.83 5.00 5.01
C PHE A 48 -13.64 4.98 3.71
N LEU A 49 -12.99 5.30 2.58
CA LEU A 49 -13.67 5.30 1.28
C LEU A 49 -14.21 3.91 0.91
N ALA A 50 -13.44 2.84 1.21
CA ALA A 50 -13.86 1.48 0.96
C ALA A 50 -15.11 1.07 1.75
N THR A 51 -15.40 1.71 2.89
CA THR A 51 -16.62 1.50 3.68
C THR A 51 -17.73 2.50 3.37
N GLY A 52 -17.60 3.28 2.28
CA GLY A 52 -18.55 4.34 1.92
C GLY A 52 -18.61 5.48 2.94
N SER A 53 -17.57 5.61 3.77
CA SER A 53 -17.47 6.62 4.82
C SER A 53 -16.49 7.72 4.43
N GLU A 54 -16.76 8.95 4.86
CA GLU A 54 -15.81 10.06 4.68
C GLU A 54 -14.87 10.14 5.90
N PRO A 55 -13.56 10.34 5.69
CA PRO A 55 -12.62 10.56 6.78
C PRO A 55 -12.87 11.92 7.48
N GLY A 56 -12.43 11.99 8.73
CA GLY A 56 -12.54 13.22 9.53
C GLY A 56 -11.47 14.26 9.19
N GLU A 57 -11.58 15.43 9.81
CA GLU A 57 -10.74 16.62 9.56
C GLU A 57 -9.23 16.33 9.47
N PHE A 58 -8.70 15.53 10.40
CA PHE A 58 -7.28 15.18 10.46
C PHE A 58 -6.75 14.38 9.26
N LEU A 59 -7.64 13.82 8.43
CA LEU A 59 -7.30 13.09 7.22
C LEU A 59 -7.83 13.79 5.96
N LYS A 60 -8.73 14.77 6.06
CA LYS A 60 -9.29 15.48 4.88
C LYS A 60 -8.25 16.28 4.08
N GLY A 61 -7.17 16.73 4.72
CA GLY A 61 -6.08 17.45 4.06
C GLY A 61 -5.19 16.61 3.12
N ILE A 62 -5.50 15.31 2.94
CA ILE A 62 -4.76 14.43 2.05
C ILE A 62 -5.19 14.65 0.60
N ASP A 63 -4.22 14.86 -0.29
CA ASP A 63 -4.44 14.96 -1.73
C ASP A 63 -5.04 13.66 -2.30
N ARG A 64 -6.31 13.73 -2.71
CA ARG A 64 -7.07 12.61 -3.25
C ARG A 64 -6.42 12.02 -4.50
N SER A 65 -5.76 12.83 -5.32
CA SER A 65 -5.10 12.38 -6.57
C SER A 65 -3.91 11.46 -6.31
N ARG A 66 -3.37 11.48 -5.09
CA ARG A 66 -2.20 10.68 -4.67
C ARG A 66 -2.58 9.46 -3.84
N LEU A 67 -3.86 9.24 -3.53
CA LEU A 67 -4.31 8.19 -2.61
C LEU A 67 -3.89 6.79 -3.06
N ALA A 68 -4.03 6.49 -4.35
CA ALA A 68 -3.69 5.17 -4.90
C ALA A 68 -2.20 5.01 -5.26
N GLN A 69 -1.42 6.09 -5.19
CA GLN A 69 0.02 6.09 -5.45
C GLN A 69 0.80 5.56 -4.23
N ILE A 70 0.54 4.32 -3.84
CA ILE A 70 1.17 3.64 -2.70
C ILE A 70 2.06 2.52 -3.22
N ASN A 71 3.35 2.58 -2.88
CA ASN A 71 4.28 1.48 -3.12
C ASN A 71 4.42 0.61 -1.85
N PRO A 72 3.78 -0.58 -1.77
CA PRO A 72 3.87 -1.43 -0.58
C PRO A 72 5.29 -1.99 -0.42
N ARG A 73 5.92 -1.68 0.72
CA ARG A 73 7.30 -2.09 1.04
C ARG A 73 7.43 -3.56 1.45
N ASN A 74 6.32 -4.22 1.80
CA ASN A 74 6.30 -5.61 2.25
C ASN A 74 4.95 -6.29 1.96
N VAL A 75 4.91 -7.61 2.19
CA VAL A 75 3.73 -8.45 1.95
C VAL A 75 2.54 -8.01 2.79
N SER A 76 2.75 -7.60 4.04
CA SER A 76 1.68 -7.14 4.92
C SER A 76 1.00 -5.87 4.40
N GLN A 77 1.77 -4.86 3.96
CA GLN A 77 1.22 -3.66 3.32
C GLN A 77 0.43 -4.01 2.06
N ARG A 78 0.98 -4.90 1.22
CA ARG A 78 0.29 -5.39 0.02
C ARG A 78 -1.04 -6.06 0.37
N ASN A 79 -1.08 -6.89 1.41
CA ASN A 79 -2.29 -7.57 1.84
C ASN A 79 -3.34 -6.57 2.36
N PHE A 80 -2.93 -5.58 3.15
CA PHE A 80 -3.88 -4.55 3.59
C PHE A 80 -4.50 -3.77 2.42
N LEU A 81 -3.72 -3.45 1.38
CA LEU A 81 -4.25 -2.77 0.19
C LEU A 81 -5.19 -3.68 -0.62
N ARG A 82 -4.93 -5.00 -0.65
CA ARG A 82 -5.86 -5.97 -1.25
C ARG A 82 -7.18 -6.06 -0.49
N ASP A 83 -7.13 -6.03 0.83
CA ASP A 83 -8.34 -6.07 1.67
C ASP A 83 -9.21 -4.82 1.47
N ILE A 84 -8.58 -3.65 1.27
CA ILE A 84 -9.28 -2.42 0.89
C ILE A 84 -10.03 -2.59 -0.44
N ILE A 85 -9.36 -3.11 -1.48
CA ILE A 85 -10.00 -3.35 -2.79
C ILE A 85 -11.19 -4.30 -2.63
N LYS A 86 -11.01 -5.41 -1.91
CA LYS A 86 -12.09 -6.37 -1.66
C LYS A 86 -13.27 -5.73 -0.93
N THR A 87 -13.00 -4.92 0.08
CA THR A 87 -14.05 -4.22 0.85
C THR A 87 -14.80 -3.23 -0.03
N ALA A 88 -14.08 -2.42 -0.81
CA ALA A 88 -14.68 -1.46 -1.74
C ALA A 88 -15.61 -2.16 -2.75
N GLN A 89 -15.16 -3.27 -3.33
CA GLN A 89 -15.95 -4.09 -4.25
C GLN A 89 -17.20 -4.66 -3.58
N ALA A 90 -17.06 -5.21 -2.37
CA ALA A 90 -18.18 -5.75 -1.60
C ALA A 90 -19.24 -4.69 -1.26
N ASN A 91 -18.80 -3.44 -1.06
CA ASN A 91 -19.67 -2.29 -0.79
C ASN A 91 -20.13 -1.56 -2.07
N GLY A 92 -19.83 -2.08 -3.26
CA GLY A 92 -20.27 -1.49 -4.53
C GLY A 92 -19.55 -0.19 -4.93
N ILE A 93 -18.42 0.15 -4.29
CA ILE A 93 -17.63 1.34 -4.61
C ILE A 93 -16.84 1.12 -5.91
N ARG A 94 -17.04 2.01 -6.90
CA ARG A 94 -16.46 1.94 -8.25
C ARG A 94 -15.59 3.13 -8.61
N GLU A 95 -15.04 3.82 -7.61
CA GLU A 95 -14.24 5.02 -7.82
C GLU A 95 -12.89 4.72 -8.51
N PRO A 96 -12.29 5.68 -9.24
CA PRO A 96 -11.05 5.48 -10.00
C PRO A 96 -9.87 4.92 -9.19
N TRP A 97 -9.78 5.28 -7.91
CA TRP A 97 -8.71 4.83 -7.02
C TRP A 97 -8.72 3.31 -6.82
N VAL A 98 -9.89 2.65 -6.92
CA VAL A 98 -10.02 1.19 -6.76
C VAL A 98 -9.27 0.47 -7.88
N GLU A 99 -9.49 0.90 -9.12
CA GLU A 99 -8.84 0.33 -10.30
C GLU A 99 -7.36 0.73 -10.38
N GLU A 100 -7.00 1.94 -9.93
CA GLU A 100 -5.60 2.34 -9.83
C GLU A 100 -4.82 1.47 -8.82
N LEU A 101 -5.36 1.24 -7.61
CA LEU A 101 -4.76 0.32 -6.65
C LEU A 101 -4.65 -1.10 -7.21
N ARG A 102 -5.70 -1.60 -7.88
CA ARG A 102 -5.69 -2.93 -8.49
C ARG A 102 -4.54 -3.06 -9.49
N ARG A 103 -4.33 -2.06 -10.35
CA ARG A 103 -3.21 -2.02 -11.31
C ARG A 103 -1.85 -1.99 -10.59
N ASN A 104 -1.70 -1.15 -9.57
CA ASN A 104 -0.45 -1.00 -8.81
C ASN A 104 -0.06 -2.27 -8.03
N LEU A 105 -1.04 -3.11 -7.68
CA LEU A 105 -0.81 -4.35 -6.94
C LEU A 105 -0.66 -5.59 -7.82
N GLN A 106 -0.83 -5.48 -9.14
CA GLN A 106 -0.61 -6.61 -10.04
C GLN A 106 0.85 -7.09 -9.94
N PRO A 107 1.10 -8.41 -10.04
CA PRO A 107 2.46 -8.91 -10.14
C PRO A 107 3.12 -8.30 -11.37
N VAL A 108 4.27 -7.65 -11.17
CA VAL A 108 5.10 -7.24 -12.30
C VAL A 108 5.49 -8.51 -13.06
N PRO A 109 5.28 -8.59 -14.38
CA PRO A 109 5.70 -9.74 -15.15
C PRO A 109 7.17 -10.02 -14.87
N LYS A 110 7.53 -11.27 -14.52
CA LYS A 110 8.94 -11.66 -14.42
C LYS A 110 9.59 -11.34 -15.76
N ARG A 111 10.49 -10.36 -15.81
CA ARG A 111 11.34 -10.15 -16.99
C ARG A 111 12.06 -11.49 -17.20
N LYS A 112 11.94 -12.09 -18.40
CA LYS A 112 12.79 -13.23 -18.78
C LYS A 112 14.22 -12.78 -18.52
N GLY A 113 14.92 -13.48 -17.62
CA GLY A 113 16.28 -13.13 -17.26
C GLY A 113 17.12 -12.99 -18.53
N PHE A 114 17.88 -11.90 -18.64
CA PHE A 114 18.97 -11.86 -19.58
C PHE A 114 19.93 -12.96 -19.15
N ALA A 115 19.94 -14.09 -19.87
CA ALA A 115 20.99 -15.09 -19.70
C ALA A 115 22.30 -14.40 -20.07
N PRO A 116 23.27 -14.26 -19.15
CA PRO A 116 24.57 -13.75 -19.52
C PRO A 116 25.17 -14.71 -20.54
N ARG A 117 25.47 -14.20 -21.73
CA ARG A 117 26.13 -14.95 -22.80
C ARG A 117 27.61 -15.07 -22.45
N VAL A 118 27.95 -15.91 -21.47
CA VAL A 118 29.33 -16.31 -21.20
C VAL A 118 29.79 -17.19 -22.37
N LYS A 119 30.42 -16.57 -23.38
CA LYS A 119 31.24 -17.30 -24.35
C LYS A 119 32.47 -17.81 -23.61
N GLY A 120 32.78 -19.10 -23.81
CA GLY A 120 33.78 -19.84 -23.07
C GLY A 120 35.13 -19.15 -22.94
N ALA A 121 35.64 -19.12 -21.70
CA ALA A 121 37.04 -18.88 -21.37
C ALA A 121 37.37 -19.56 -20.04
N LEU A 122 37.06 -20.85 -19.91
CA LEU A 122 37.55 -21.71 -18.82
C LEU A 122 38.01 -23.04 -19.43
N ALA A 123 39.05 -22.98 -20.23
CA ALA A 123 39.78 -24.16 -20.70
C ALA A 123 41.27 -23.88 -20.83
N GLN A 124 41.89 -23.11 -19.91
CA GLN A 124 43.35 -23.04 -19.86
C GLN A 124 43.92 -22.54 -18.53
N VAL A 125 43.51 -23.11 -17.39
CA VAL A 125 44.29 -22.95 -16.13
C VAL A 125 44.32 -24.29 -15.38
N ARG A 126 45.11 -25.23 -15.90
CA ARG A 126 45.60 -26.40 -15.15
C ARG A 126 47.02 -26.70 -15.63
N ARG A 127 47.99 -25.92 -15.17
CA ARG A 127 49.43 -26.24 -15.28
C ARG A 127 50.31 -25.27 -14.49
N ILE A 128 50.00 -24.99 -13.23
CA ILE A 128 50.97 -24.38 -12.30
C ILE A 128 50.69 -25.02 -10.94
N PHE A 129 51.72 -25.51 -10.25
CA PHE A 129 51.76 -26.33 -9.01
C PHE A 129 51.83 -27.86 -9.21
N PRO A 130 53.04 -28.42 -9.42
CA PRO A 130 53.35 -29.78 -9.03
C PRO A 130 53.55 -29.87 -7.50
N SER A 131 53.38 -31.08 -6.96
CA SER A 131 53.42 -31.46 -5.55
C SER A 131 54.68 -31.02 -4.78
#